data_AF-A0A9J6FU77-F1
#
_entry.id   AF-A0A9J6FU77-F1
#
_cell.length_a   1.000
_cell.length_b   1.000
_cell.length_c   1.000
_cell.angle_alpha   90.00
_cell.angle_beta   90.00
_cell.angle_gamma   90.00
#
_symmetry.space_group_name_H-M   'P 1'
#
loop_
_entity.id
_entity.type
_entity.pdbx_description
1 polymer ?
#
loop_
_entity_poly.entity_id
_entity_poly.type
_entity_poly.pdbx_seq_one_letter_code
_entity_poly.pdbx_strand_id
1 'polypeptide(L)'
;MATEEEGSNGWAPSEPAWEERNGQVAPPWRDNGLLRGCLLKEVRRPGRNFERLFELLGLVQGGLETQVCMVRHVIHEAGRFKRRLLMRLLQDFEQRLVDAAAFPSA
;
A
#
# COMPACT_ATOMS: atom_id res chain seq x y z
N MET A 1 -2.76 -46.46 24.75
CA MET A 1 -1.44 -45.84 24.51
C MET A 1 -1.58 -45.04 23.23
N ALA A 2 -1.61 -43.72 23.38
CA ALA A 2 -1.55 -42.79 22.27
C ALA A 2 -0.15 -42.78 21.67
N THR A 3 -0.06 -42.65 20.34
CA THR A 3 0.69 -41.56 19.70
C THR A 3 0.13 -41.39 18.29
N GLU A 4 -0.48 -40.23 18.11
CA GLU A 4 -1.15 -39.76 16.91
C GLU A 4 -0.14 -39.39 15.83
N GLU A 5 -0.61 -39.44 14.59
CA GLU A 5 0.17 -39.25 13.38
C GLU A 5 0.69 -37.81 13.23
N GLU A 6 1.98 -37.70 12.94
CA GLU A 6 2.63 -36.53 12.39
C GLU A 6 2.02 -36.20 11.02
N GLY A 7 1.14 -35.21 10.96
CA GLY A 7 0.45 -34.82 9.75
C GLY A 7 0.23 -33.31 9.67
N SER A 8 1.20 -32.63 9.05
CA SER A 8 1.04 -31.30 8.47
C SER A 8 0.97 -30.12 9.45
N ASN A 9 2.15 -29.67 9.90
CA ASN A 9 2.36 -28.23 10.13
C ASN A 9 2.17 -27.52 8.79
N GLY A 10 0.92 -27.14 8.50
CA GLY A 10 0.56 -26.25 7.42
C GLY A 10 1.19 -24.88 7.65
N TRP A 11 2.44 -24.75 7.23
CA TRP A 11 3.10 -23.49 6.97
C TRP A 11 2.20 -22.65 6.05
N ALA A 12 1.55 -21.63 6.62
CA ALA A 12 0.80 -20.64 5.87
C ALA A 12 1.54 -19.30 5.95
N PRO A 13 2.27 -18.87 4.91
CA PRO A 13 2.72 -17.48 4.80
C PRO A 13 1.88 -16.76 3.76
N SER A 14 1.19 -15.72 4.22
CA SER A 14 1.27 -14.35 3.66
C SER A 14 0.00 -13.56 3.97
N GLU A 15 -0.37 -13.43 5.24
CA GLU A 15 -1.10 -12.24 5.65
C GLU A 15 -0.07 -11.11 5.85
N PRO A 16 -0.22 -9.95 5.19
CA PRO A 16 0.68 -8.84 5.46
C PRO A 16 0.48 -8.46 6.93
N ALA A 17 1.52 -8.63 7.75
CA ALA A 17 1.54 -8.32 9.17
C ALA A 17 1.15 -6.85 9.41
N TRP A 18 -0.14 -6.57 9.45
CA TRP A 18 -0.66 -5.36 10.03
C TRP A 18 -0.50 -5.58 11.53
N GLU A 19 0.49 -4.92 12.12
CA GLU A 19 0.89 -5.17 13.51
C GLU A 19 -0.29 -5.04 14.47
N GLU A 20 -0.83 -6.18 14.89
CA GLU A 20 -1.85 -6.39 15.91
C GLU A 20 -1.31 -6.03 17.30
N ARG A 21 -1.08 -4.74 17.53
CA ARG A 21 -0.73 -4.26 18.85
C ARG A 21 -1.90 -3.44 19.40
N ASN A 22 -2.75 -4.12 20.16
CA ASN A 22 -3.81 -3.56 21.03
C ASN A 22 -5.18 -3.26 20.40
N GLY A 23 -5.71 -4.15 19.55
CA GLY A 23 -7.16 -4.45 19.56
C GLY A 23 -8.16 -3.39 19.04
N GLN A 24 -7.76 -2.36 18.30
CA GLN A 24 -8.71 -1.57 17.49
C GLN A 24 -8.01 -0.76 16.39
N VAL A 25 -7.66 -1.39 15.26
CA VAL A 25 -7.45 -0.66 14.01
C VAL A 25 -8.02 -1.52 12.89
N ALA A 26 -9.06 -1.02 12.22
CA ALA A 26 -9.55 -1.64 11.00
C ALA A 26 -8.38 -1.77 10.02
N PRO A 27 -8.28 -2.87 9.25
CA PRO A 27 -7.23 -2.99 8.24
C PRO A 27 -7.21 -1.75 7.34
N PRO A 28 -6.03 -1.26 6.93
CA PRO A 28 -5.92 0.04 6.27
C PRO A 28 -6.73 0.15 4.97
N TRP A 29 -7.12 -0.98 4.36
CA TRP A 29 -7.99 -1.03 3.18
C TRP A 29 -9.49 -0.83 3.46
N ARG A 30 -9.95 -0.84 4.72
CA ARG A 30 -11.36 -0.61 5.05
C ARG A 30 -11.78 0.85 4.95
N ASP A 31 -10.82 1.76 5.04
CA ASP A 31 -11.08 3.21 5.03
C ASP A 31 -9.89 3.95 4.40
N ASN A 32 -10.19 4.79 3.41
CA ASN A 32 -9.16 5.57 2.70
C ASN A 32 -8.41 6.53 3.65
N GLY A 33 -9.02 6.99 4.74
CA GLY A 33 -8.36 7.81 5.75
C GLY A 33 -7.27 7.04 6.51
N LEU A 34 -7.56 5.82 6.95
CA LEU A 34 -6.57 4.91 7.56
C LEU A 34 -5.45 4.58 6.57
N LEU A 35 -5.80 4.28 5.32
CA LEU A 35 -4.83 4.04 4.25
C LEU A 35 -3.90 5.23 4.06
N ARG A 36 -4.45 6.45 4.02
CA ARG A 36 -3.67 7.69 3.93
C ARG A 36 -2.68 7.77 5.09
N GLY A 37 -3.12 7.52 6.32
CA GLY A 37 -2.24 7.49 7.49
C GLY A 37 -1.07 6.53 7.34
N CYS A 38 -1.30 5.32 6.83
CA CYS A 38 -0.26 4.33 6.56
C CYS A 38 0.69 4.78 5.43
N LEU A 39 0.18 5.33 4.34
CA LEU A 39 0.99 5.87 3.24
C LEU A 39 1.94 6.97 3.72
N LEU A 40 1.45 7.93 4.52
CA LEU A 40 2.29 9.01 5.05
C LEU A 40 3.38 8.47 6.00
N LYS A 41 3.09 7.41 6.76
CA LYS A 41 4.12 6.72 7.57
C LYS A 41 5.19 6.10 6.67
N GLU A 42 4.81 5.38 5.61
CA GLU A 42 5.76 4.78 4.68
C GLU A 42 6.64 5.82 3.97
N VAL A 43 6.08 6.97 3.56
CA VAL A 43 6.87 8.10 2.99
C VAL A 43 7.98 8.56 3.94
N ARG A 44 7.73 8.52 5.25
CA ARG A 44 8.67 8.98 6.29
C ARG A 44 9.73 7.94 6.63
N ARG A 45 9.53 6.66 6.33
CA ARG A 45 10.49 5.59 6.67
C ARG A 45 11.82 5.80 5.94
N PRO A 46 12.97 5.78 6.62
CA PRO A 46 14.28 5.93 5.97
C PRO A 46 14.53 4.76 5.01
N GLY A 47 15.35 5.00 3.99
CA GLY A 47 15.68 4.00 2.97
C GLY A 47 14.91 4.18 1.65
N ARG A 48 14.95 3.11 0.84
CA ARG A 48 14.48 3.08 -0.55
C ARG A 48 13.57 1.89 -0.88
N ASN A 49 13.17 1.10 0.11
CA ASN A 49 12.13 0.11 -0.11
C ASN A 49 10.77 0.83 -0.09
N PHE A 50 10.08 0.82 -1.22
CA PHE A 50 8.76 1.43 -1.40
C PHE A 50 7.67 0.41 -1.76
N GLU A 51 7.98 -0.88 -1.72
CA GLU A 51 7.03 -1.94 -2.10
C GLU A 51 5.74 -1.82 -1.29
N ARG A 52 5.88 -1.70 0.03
CA ARG A 52 4.74 -1.53 0.93
C ARG A 52 3.89 -0.30 0.62
N LEU A 53 4.52 0.78 0.17
CA LEU A 53 3.82 2.01 -0.19
C LEU A 53 2.96 1.80 -1.44
N PHE A 54 3.49 1.11 -2.46
CA PHE A 54 2.74 0.81 -3.68
C PHE A 54 1.65 -0.26 -3.46
N GLU A 55 1.89 -1.26 -2.61
CA GLU A 55 0.84 -2.18 -2.15
C GLU A 55 -0.33 -1.43 -1.54
N LEU A 56 -0.06 -0.48 -0.63
CA LEU A 56 -1.09 0.34 0.00
C LEU A 56 -1.83 1.19 -1.04
N LEU A 57 -1.14 1.79 -2.01
CA LEU A 57 -1.80 2.54 -3.09
C LEU A 57 -2.76 1.67 -3.93
N GLY A 58 -2.44 0.39 -4.13
CA GLY A 58 -3.32 -0.57 -4.80
C GLY A 58 -4.61 -0.90 -4.03
N LEU A 59 -4.66 -0.59 -2.73
CA LEU A 59 -5.81 -0.84 -1.86
C LEU A 59 -6.75 0.37 -1.72
N VAL A 60 -6.46 1.48 -2.41
CA VAL A 60 -7.34 2.67 -2.41
C VAL A 60 -8.70 2.30 -3.00
N GLN A 61 -9.77 2.53 -2.23
CA GLN A 61 -11.13 2.33 -2.71
C GLN A 61 -11.64 3.55 -3.48
N GLY A 62 -12.41 3.31 -4.54
CA GLY A 62 -13.03 4.34 -5.38
C GLY A 62 -12.60 4.25 -6.84
N GLY A 63 -13.07 5.21 -7.65
CA GLY A 63 -12.70 5.31 -9.06
C GLY A 63 -11.32 5.93 -9.30
N LEU A 64 -10.96 6.10 -10.57
CA LEU A 64 -9.68 6.66 -11.01
C LEU A 64 -9.35 8.00 -10.33
N GLU A 65 -10.31 8.92 -10.25
CA GLU A 65 -10.09 10.23 -9.62
C GLU A 65 -9.65 10.10 -8.15
N THR A 66 -10.26 9.18 -7.40
CA THR A 66 -9.88 8.92 -5.99
C THR A 66 -8.47 8.38 -5.90
N GLN A 67 -8.10 7.44 -6.78
CA GLN A 67 -6.76 6.87 -6.81
C GLN A 67 -5.70 7.92 -7.16
N VAL A 68 -5.92 8.70 -8.23
CA VAL A 68 -5.02 9.79 -8.66
C VAL A 68 -4.89 10.85 -7.56
N CYS A 69 -6.00 11.25 -6.94
CA CYS A 69 -5.99 12.19 -5.82
C CYS A 69 -5.13 11.68 -4.64
N MET A 70 -5.25 10.39 -4.30
CA MET A 70 -4.42 9.79 -3.26
C MET A 70 -2.93 9.81 -3.64
N VAL A 71 -2.58 9.41 -4.86
CA VAL A 71 -1.19 9.43 -5.36
C VAL A 71 -0.61 10.83 -5.30
N ARG A 72 -1.34 11.86 -5.76
CA ARG A 72 -0.93 13.27 -5.68
C ARG A 72 -0.67 13.74 -4.26
N HIS A 73 -1.50 13.33 -3.30
CA HIS A 73 -1.24 13.62 -1.88
C HIS A 73 0.08 13.00 -1.40
N VAL A 74 0.36 11.75 -1.79
CA VAL A 74 1.60 11.07 -1.42
C VAL A 74 2.82 11.73 -2.10
N ILE A 75 2.72 12.15 -3.36
CA ILE A 75 3.76 12.93 -4.06
C ILE A 75 4.07 14.23 -3.31
N HIS A 76 3.03 14.97 -2.91
CA HIS A 76 3.19 16.22 -2.16
C HIS A 76 3.94 15.98 -0.84
N GLU A 77 3.57 14.95 -0.09
CA GLU A 77 4.26 14.59 1.16
C GLU A 77 5.70 14.13 0.92
N ALA A 78 5.94 13.32 -0.12
CA ALA A 78 7.29 12.91 -0.53
C ALA A 78 8.18 14.11 -0.87
N GLY A 79 7.61 15.16 -1.46
CA GLY A 79 8.26 16.44 -1.70
C GLY A 79 8.69 17.15 -0.42
N ARG A 80 7.84 17.16 0.61
CA ARG A 80 8.19 17.74 1.92
C ARG A 80 9.36 17.04 2.58
N PHE A 81 9.46 15.72 2.42
CA PHE A 81 10.58 14.93 2.93
C PHE A 81 11.76 14.81 1.96
N LYS A 82 11.75 15.55 0.84
CA LYS A 82 12.80 15.55 -0.19
C LYS A 82 13.10 14.13 -0.73
N ARG A 83 12.10 13.25 -0.77
CA ARG A 83 12.19 11.86 -1.27
C ARG A 83 12.18 11.83 -2.80
N ARG A 84 13.22 12.39 -3.44
CA ARG A 84 13.27 12.65 -4.90
C ARG A 84 13.04 11.41 -5.77
N LEU A 85 13.58 10.25 -5.38
CA LEU A 85 13.36 9.00 -6.12
C LEU A 85 11.89 8.55 -6.01
N LEU A 86 11.31 8.57 -4.81
CA LEU A 86 9.92 8.19 -4.59
C LEU A 86 8.96 9.10 -5.36
N MET A 87 9.21 10.41 -5.38
CA MET A 87 8.40 11.35 -6.18
C MET A 87 8.37 10.95 -7.66
N ARG A 88 9.51 10.60 -8.25
CA ARG A 88 9.56 10.16 -9.66
C ARG A 88 8.76 8.88 -9.88
N LEU A 89 8.96 7.88 -9.03
CA LEU A 89 8.24 6.60 -9.12
C LEU A 89 6.71 6.80 -9.00
N LEU A 90 6.28 7.71 -8.13
CA LEU A 90 4.86 8.04 -7.95
C LEU A 90 4.28 8.81 -9.14
N GLN A 91 5.05 9.72 -9.75
CA GLN A 91 4.63 10.43 -10.96
C GLN A 91 4.48 9.47 -12.14
N ASP A 92 5.43 8.55 -12.32
CA ASP A 92 5.34 7.50 -13.34
C ASP A 92 4.13 6.58 -13.10
N PHE A 93 3.85 6.25 -11.83
CA PHE A 93 2.67 5.47 -11.45
C PHE A 93 1.36 6.23 -11.73
N GLU A 94 1.27 7.51 -11.35
CA GLU A 94 0.13 8.37 -11.65
C GLU A 94 -0.15 8.42 -13.16
N GLN A 95 0.88 8.63 -13.96
CA GLN A 95 0.76 8.69 -15.41
C GLN A 95 0.22 7.36 -15.97
N ARG A 96 0.74 6.21 -15.52
CA ARG A 96 0.26 4.89 -15.93
C ARG A 96 -1.21 4.65 -15.56
N LEU A 97 -1.66 5.12 -14.40
CA LEU A 97 -3.07 5.00 -14.01
C LEU A 97 -3.98 5.77 -14.97
N VAL A 98 -3.58 6.99 -15.32
CA VAL A 98 -4.34 7.84 -16.25
C VAL A 98 -4.32 7.26 -17.66
N ASP A 99 -3.16 6.80 -18.14
CA ASP A 99 -3.01 6.23 -19.48
C ASP A 99 -3.82 4.94 -19.63
N ALA A 100 -3.78 4.05 -18.63
CA ALA A 100 -4.54 2.80 -18.64
C ALA A 100 -6.06 3.04 -18.70
N ALA A 101 -6.54 4.13 -18.08
CA ALA A 101 -7.94 4.51 -18.15
C ALA A 101 -8.31 5.24 -19.46
N ALA A 102 -7.38 5.99 -20.04
CA ALA A 102 -7.59 6.71 -21.29
C ALA A 102 -7.60 5.77 -22.52
N PHE A 103 -6.81 4.69 -22.47
CA PHE A 103 -6.70 3.71 -23.54
C PHE A 103 -6.80 2.29 -22.97
N PRO A 104 -8.03 1.82 -22.64
CA PRO A 104 -8.21 0.42 -22.27
C PRO A 104 -7.82 -0.43 -23.47
N SER A 105 -6.71 -1.16 -23.37
CA SER A 105 -6.31 -2.12 -24.41
C SER A 105 -7.42 -3.16 -24.54
N ALA A 106 -8.07 -3.18 -25.71
CA ALA A 106 -9.13 -4.11 -26.07
C ALA A 106 -8.64 -5.55 -26.20
#